data_AF-A0A1Q7SI20-F1
#
_entry.id   AF-A0A1Q7SI20-F1
#
_cell.length_a   1.000
_cell.length_b   1.000
_cell.length_c   1.000
_cell.angle_alpha   90.00
_cell.angle_beta   90.00
_cell.angle_gamma   90.00
#
_symmetry.space_group_name_H-M   'P 1'
#
loop_
_entity.id
_entity.type
_entity.pdbx_description
1 polymer ?
#
loop_
_entity_poly.entity_id
_entity_poly.type
_entity_poly.pdbx_seq_one_letter_code
_entity_poly.pdbx_strand_id
1 'polypeptide(L)'
;MRQRDRIGRDLDTTYSKDPREIGNINDYEGFLIELKSIMDEVFKVLKPNGYLTLITNNVFFNGRMRPLAFDTVRTLTKEPYGWIPKDERIWCQDDKALLPLGVYSAWVGNRHHQYCLIFRKETES
;
A
#
# COMPACT_ATOMS: atom_id res chain seq x y z
N MET A 1 4.49 -16.32 3.00
CA MET A 1 5.87 -16.74 3.31
C MET A 1 6.68 -15.51 3.73
N ARG A 2 7.39 -15.52 4.87
CA ARG A 2 8.04 -14.31 5.42
C ARG A 2 9.35 -14.03 4.66
N GLN A 3 9.79 -12.78 4.60
CA GLN A 3 11.02 -12.38 3.90
C GLN A 3 12.28 -13.11 4.42
N ARG A 4 12.28 -13.48 5.71
CA ARG A 4 13.34 -14.32 6.31
C ARG A 4 13.39 -15.75 5.76
N ASP A 5 12.25 -16.34 5.43
CA ASP A 5 12.19 -17.70 4.86
C ASP A 5 12.67 -17.73 3.39
N ARG A 6 12.62 -16.58 2.71
CA ARG A 6 13.11 -16.41 1.32
C ARG A 6 14.63 -16.28 1.25
N ILE A 7 15.24 -15.58 2.22
CA ILE A 7 16.69 -15.44 2.34
C ILE A 7 17.35 -16.82 2.52
N GLY A 8 16.73 -17.71 3.30
CA GLY A 8 17.23 -19.09 3.50
C GLY A 8 17.11 -20.01 2.28
N ARG A 9 16.50 -19.56 1.17
CA ARG A 9 16.27 -20.35 -0.05
C ARG A 9 16.92 -19.76 -1.29
N ASP A 10 17.81 -18.78 -1.14
CA ASP A 10 18.54 -18.13 -2.24
C ASP A 10 17.60 -17.56 -3.34
N LEU A 11 16.41 -17.11 -2.90
CA LEU A 11 15.42 -16.48 -3.78
C LEU A 11 15.64 -14.98 -3.77
N ASP A 12 15.67 -14.38 -4.96
CA ASP A 12 15.98 -12.97 -5.17
C ASP A 12 15.14 -12.06 -4.23
N THR A 13 15.85 -11.29 -3.40
CA THR A 13 15.26 -10.39 -2.39
C THR A 13 15.31 -8.92 -2.82
N THR A 14 15.92 -8.65 -3.97
CA THR A 14 16.11 -7.31 -4.54
C THR A 14 15.52 -7.32 -5.94
N TYR A 15 14.37 -6.67 -6.10
CA TYR A 15 13.62 -6.72 -7.35
C TYR A 15 14.22 -5.83 -8.46
N SER A 16 15.03 -4.80 -8.14
CA SER A 16 16.14 -4.31 -8.99
C SER A 16 17.12 -3.38 -8.21
N LYS A 17 18.14 -2.86 -8.91
CA LYS A 17 19.18 -1.95 -8.38
C LYS A 17 18.90 -0.47 -8.68
N ASP A 18 17.74 -0.11 -9.23
CA ASP A 18 17.44 1.29 -9.59
C ASP A 18 17.14 2.11 -8.31
N PRO A 19 17.88 3.20 -8.05
CA PRO A 19 17.63 4.08 -6.89
C PRO A 19 16.26 4.79 -6.96
N ARG A 20 15.56 4.74 -8.10
CA ARG A 20 14.18 5.22 -8.27
C ARG A 20 13.12 4.15 -7.98
N GLU A 21 13.53 2.93 -7.60
CA GLU A 21 12.56 1.95 -7.14
C GLU A 21 11.92 2.40 -5.83
N ILE A 22 10.59 2.37 -5.80
CA ILE A 22 9.79 2.71 -4.63
C ILE A 22 10.17 1.89 -3.38
N GLY A 23 10.76 0.70 -3.56
CA GLY A 23 11.25 -0.17 -2.50
C GLY A 23 12.51 0.32 -1.79
N ASN A 24 13.24 1.29 -2.35
CA ASN A 24 14.47 1.86 -1.79
C ASN A 24 14.23 3.14 -0.98
N ILE A 25 12.99 3.64 -0.94
CA ILE A 25 12.65 4.87 -0.23
C ILE A 25 12.59 4.57 1.28
N ASN A 26 13.56 5.09 2.01
CA ASN A 26 13.66 4.96 3.47
C ASN A 26 12.85 6.02 4.23
N ASP A 27 11.92 6.70 3.56
CA ASP A 27 11.04 7.70 4.15
C ASP A 27 9.57 7.43 3.79
N TYR A 28 8.69 7.47 4.80
CA TYR A 28 7.28 7.15 4.62
C TYR A 28 6.55 8.18 3.76
N GLU A 29 6.88 9.46 3.92
CA GLU A 29 6.25 10.54 3.13
C GLU A 29 6.78 10.52 1.70
N GLY A 30 8.08 10.29 1.51
CA GLY A 30 8.68 10.06 0.19
C GLY A 30 8.01 8.90 -0.55
N PHE A 31 7.70 7.80 0.14
CA PHE A 31 6.97 6.68 -0.44
C PHE A 31 5.58 7.10 -0.96
N LEU A 32 4.83 7.89 -0.18
CA LEU A 32 3.51 8.38 -0.58
C LEU A 32 3.58 9.34 -1.77
N ILE A 33 4.62 10.18 -1.83
CA ILE A 33 4.87 11.09 -2.96
C ILE A 33 5.13 10.29 -4.24
N GLU A 34 6.01 9.28 -4.17
CA GLU A 34 6.32 8.45 -5.33
C GLU A 34 5.10 7.62 -5.76
N LEU A 35 4.37 7.04 -4.79
CA LEU A 35 3.12 6.34 -5.07
C LEU A 35 2.14 7.23 -5.82
N LYS A 36 1.98 8.50 -5.40
CA LYS A 36 1.15 9.45 -6.11
C LYS A 36 1.66 9.69 -7.52
N SER A 37 2.96 9.91 -7.69
CA SER A 37 3.56 10.15 -9.01
C SER A 37 3.24 9.02 -9.99
N ILE A 38 3.35 7.77 -9.55
CA ILE A 38 3.02 6.60 -10.38
C ILE A 38 1.51 6.58 -10.70
N MET A 39 0.65 6.80 -9.69
CA MET A 39 -0.80 6.79 -9.90
C MET A 39 -1.29 7.97 -10.74
N ASP A 40 -0.57 9.09 -10.76
CA ASP A 40 -0.85 10.24 -11.61
C ASP A 40 -0.56 9.90 -13.09
N GLU A 41 0.51 9.15 -13.39
CA GLU A 41 0.74 8.63 -14.76
C GLU A 41 -0.37 7.66 -15.19
N VAL A 42 -0.83 6.80 -14.28
CA VAL A 42 -1.99 5.92 -14.54
C VAL A 42 -3.24 6.75 -14.80
N PHE A 43 -3.47 7.83 -14.04
CA PHE A 43 -4.61 8.71 -14.22
C PHE A 43 -4.63 9.32 -15.63
N LYS A 44 -3.48 9.76 -16.15
CA LYS A 44 -3.37 10.37 -17.49
C LYS A 44 -3.85 9.43 -18.60
N VAL A 45 -3.48 8.15 -18.53
CA VAL A 45 -3.80 7.15 -19.58
C VAL A 45 -5.14 6.44 -19.36
N LEU A 46 -5.67 6.43 -18.13
CA LEU A 46 -6.94 5.77 -17.85
C LEU A 46 -8.10 6.51 -18.55
N LYS A 47 -9.01 5.76 -19.15
CA LYS A 47 -10.21 6.34 -19.76
C LYS A 47 -11.06 7.11 -18.74
N PRO A 48 -11.78 8.16 -19.17
CA PRO A 48 -12.86 8.76 -18.38
C PRO A 48 -13.75 7.71 -17.72
N ASN A 49 -14.13 7.94 -16.46
CA ASN A 49 -14.96 7.03 -15.66
C ASN A 49 -14.34 5.64 -15.41
N GLY A 50 -13.05 5.46 -15.70
CA GLY A 50 -12.30 4.26 -15.38
C GLY A 50 -12.08 4.12 -13.86
N TYR A 51 -11.96 2.89 -13.41
CA TYR A 51 -11.70 2.56 -12.01
C TYR A 51 -10.24 2.16 -11.79
N LEU A 52 -9.71 2.55 -10.63
CA LEU A 52 -8.45 2.09 -10.08
C LEU A 52 -8.76 1.32 -8.79
N THR A 53 -8.25 0.10 -8.67
CA THR A 53 -8.29 -0.66 -7.42
C THR A 53 -6.88 -0.84 -6.91
N LEU A 54 -6.61 -0.31 -5.71
CA LEU A 54 -5.31 -0.41 -5.07
C LEU A 54 -5.41 -1.32 -3.84
N ILE A 55 -4.67 -2.41 -3.86
CA ILE A 55 -4.64 -3.38 -2.76
C ILE A 55 -3.44 -3.08 -1.87
N THR A 56 -3.69 -2.75 -0.61
CA THR A 56 -2.62 -2.37 0.33
C THR A 56 -2.94 -2.84 1.75
N ASN A 57 -1.97 -2.72 2.65
CA ASN A 57 -2.14 -2.97 4.08
C ASN A 57 -1.41 -1.89 4.88
N ASN A 58 -1.90 -1.62 6.09
CA ASN A 58 -1.18 -0.75 7.03
C ASN A 58 0.17 -1.38 7.37
N VAL A 59 1.20 -0.57 7.54
CA VAL A 59 2.59 -1.05 7.73
C VAL A 59 3.13 -0.62 9.08
N PHE A 60 4.17 -1.30 9.56
CA PHE A 60 4.97 -0.83 10.68
C PHE A 60 6.27 -0.28 10.12
N PHE A 61 6.57 0.98 10.43
CA PHE A 61 7.78 1.65 9.99
C PHE A 61 8.36 2.42 11.18
N ASN A 62 9.66 2.22 11.45
CA ASN A 62 10.37 2.78 12.61
C ASN A 62 9.63 2.56 13.95
N GLY A 63 9.15 1.34 14.19
CA GLY A 63 8.46 0.96 15.44
C GLY A 63 7.05 1.52 15.60
N ARG A 64 6.53 2.28 14.63
CA ARG A 64 5.19 2.86 14.67
C ARG A 64 4.31 2.28 13.57
N MET A 65 3.04 2.02 13.91
CA MET A 65 2.03 1.67 12.93
C MET A 65 1.70 2.89 12.07
N ARG A 66 1.80 2.73 10.75
CA ARG A 66 1.43 3.73 9.75
C ARG A 66 0.15 3.29 9.05
N PRO A 67 -0.90 4.13 9.06
CA PRO A 67 -2.20 3.83 8.46
C PRO A 67 -2.14 3.98 6.92
N LEU A 68 -1.28 3.19 6.27
CA LEU A 68 -0.94 3.34 4.85
C LEU A 68 -2.16 3.33 3.94
N ALA A 69 -3.18 2.53 4.23
CA ALA A 69 -4.40 2.51 3.42
C ALA A 69 -5.07 3.88 3.39
N PHE A 70 -5.26 4.49 4.57
CA PHE A 70 -5.91 5.79 4.71
C PHE A 70 -5.04 6.94 4.18
N ASP A 71 -3.74 6.88 4.43
CA ASP A 71 -2.80 7.87 3.91
C ASP A 71 -2.72 7.81 2.38
N THR A 72 -2.85 6.63 1.78
CA THR A 72 -2.95 6.45 0.32
C THR A 72 -4.20 7.12 -0.23
N VAL A 73 -5.38 6.87 0.37
CA VAL A 73 -6.63 7.54 -0.05
C VAL A 73 -6.45 9.06 0.00
N ARG A 74 -5.99 9.62 1.13
CA ARG A 74 -5.78 11.07 1.30
C ARG A 74 -4.78 11.63 0.29
N THR A 75 -3.80 10.84 -0.12
CA THR A 75 -2.75 11.30 -1.03
C THR A 75 -3.25 11.30 -2.47
N LEU A 76 -3.95 10.26 -2.89
CA LEU A 76 -4.45 10.12 -4.27
C LEU A 76 -5.60 11.09 -4.59
N THR A 77 -6.33 11.60 -3.59
CA THR A 77 -7.36 12.63 -3.80
C THR A 77 -6.81 14.02 -4.07
N LYS A 78 -5.48 14.22 -3.99
CA LYS A 78 -4.86 15.55 -4.19
C LYS A 78 -4.75 15.90 -5.67
N GLU A 79 -5.05 17.15 -5.97
CA GLU A 79 -4.84 17.78 -7.28
C GLU A 79 -3.38 17.73 -7.75
N PRO A 80 -3.11 17.82 -9.06
CA PRO A 80 -4.06 18.07 -10.18
C PRO A 80 -4.75 16.82 -10.73
N TYR A 81 -4.40 15.64 -10.22
CA TYR A 81 -4.99 14.36 -10.63
C TYR A 81 -5.72 13.74 -9.44
N GLY A 82 -6.82 14.38 -9.03
CA GLY A 82 -7.63 13.95 -7.90
C GLY A 82 -8.44 12.69 -8.20
N TRP A 83 -7.97 11.53 -7.72
CA TRP A 83 -8.77 10.31 -7.75
C TRP A 83 -9.97 10.44 -6.81
N ILE A 84 -11.17 10.08 -7.28
CA ILE A 84 -12.38 10.11 -6.45
C ILE A 84 -12.57 8.74 -5.78
N PRO A 85 -12.48 8.64 -4.44
CA PRO A 85 -12.76 7.41 -3.73
C PRO A 85 -14.23 7.03 -3.91
N LYS A 86 -14.49 5.73 -4.14
CA LYS A 86 -15.84 5.21 -4.32
C LYS A 86 -16.23 4.21 -3.25
N ASP A 87 -15.31 3.36 -2.85
CA ASP A 87 -15.56 2.32 -1.87
C ASP A 87 -14.24 1.76 -1.33
N GLU A 88 -14.31 1.02 -0.23
CA GLU A 88 -13.23 0.21 0.29
C GLU A 88 -13.75 -1.19 0.59
N ARG A 89 -13.01 -2.22 0.16
CA ARG A 89 -13.33 -3.61 0.47
C ARG A 89 -12.24 -4.22 1.32
N ILE A 90 -12.63 -5.08 2.24
CA ILE A 90 -11.70 -5.80 3.11
C ILE A 90 -11.54 -7.20 2.55
N TRP A 91 -10.33 -7.51 2.09
CA TRP A 91 -9.97 -8.86 1.70
C TRP A 91 -9.38 -9.59 2.91
N CYS A 92 -10.20 -10.42 3.54
CA CYS A 92 -9.78 -11.29 4.64
C CYS A 92 -9.00 -12.50 4.11
N GLN A 93 -7.87 -12.78 4.75
CA GLN A 93 -7.01 -13.94 4.52
C GLN A 93 -7.13 -14.87 5.72
N ASP A 94 -7.69 -16.04 5.50
CA ASP A 94 -7.93 -17.11 6.48
C ASP A 94 -6.77 -18.11 6.57
N ASP A 95 -5.79 -18.02 5.67
CA ASP A 95 -4.64 -18.92 5.54
C ASP A 95 -3.47 -18.57 6.48
N LYS A 96 -3.55 -17.46 7.20
CA LYS A 96 -2.50 -17.01 8.12
C LYS A 96 -2.71 -17.56 9.52
N ALA A 97 -1.66 -18.14 10.09
CA ALA A 97 -1.64 -18.54 11.48
C ALA A 97 -1.66 -17.32 12.42
N LEU A 98 -2.44 -17.41 13.49
CA LEU A 98 -2.42 -16.44 14.60
C LEU A 98 -1.13 -16.62 15.38
N LEU A 99 -0.37 -15.55 15.52
CA LEU A 99 0.85 -15.54 16.32
C LEU A 99 0.58 -14.80 17.64
N PRO A 100 1.09 -15.31 18.77
CA PRO A 100 1.06 -14.57 20.03
C PRO A 100 2.14 -13.47 19.98
N LEU A 101 1.78 -12.32 19.40
CA LEU A 101 2.67 -11.17 19.27
C LEU A 101 2.52 -10.25 20.50
N GLY A 102 3.64 -9.70 20.98
CA GLY A 102 3.63 -8.68 22.03
C GLY A 102 3.27 -9.19 23.43
N VAL A 103 3.35 -10.51 23.65
CA VAL A 103 3.11 -11.13 24.95
C VAL A 103 4.01 -10.49 26.02
N TYR A 104 3.40 -9.98 27.09
CA TYR A 104 4.03 -9.28 28.20
C TYR A 104 4.71 -7.93 27.87
N SER A 105 4.49 -7.35 26.68
CA SER A 105 5.10 -6.07 26.31
C SER A 105 4.13 -5.05 25.72
N ALA A 106 3.35 -5.41 24.71
CA ALA A 106 2.51 -4.46 23.98
C ALA A 106 1.39 -5.14 23.18
N TRP A 107 0.35 -4.39 22.85
CA TRP A 107 -0.63 -4.84 21.87
C TRP A 107 -0.03 -4.85 20.47
N VAL A 108 0.00 -6.01 19.84
CA VAL A 108 0.24 -6.12 18.39
C VAL A 108 -0.71 -7.15 17.80
N GLY A 109 -1.67 -6.62 17.04
CA GLY A 109 -2.69 -7.43 16.38
C GLY A 109 -2.13 -8.20 15.19
N ASN A 110 -2.62 -9.41 14.99
CA ASN A 110 -2.32 -10.15 13.77
C ASN A 110 -3.05 -9.49 12.59
N ARG A 111 -2.31 -9.22 11.51
CA ARG A 111 -2.87 -8.62 10.28
C ARG A 111 -3.31 -9.72 9.31
N HIS A 112 -4.61 -9.96 9.29
CA HIS A 112 -5.27 -10.95 8.44
C HIS A 112 -6.08 -10.34 7.30
N HIS A 113 -6.03 -9.03 7.09
CA HIS A 113 -6.76 -8.39 6.01
C HIS A 113 -5.87 -7.51 5.15
N GLN A 114 -6.32 -7.30 3.92
CA GLN A 114 -5.84 -6.26 3.01
C GLN A 114 -7.00 -5.32 2.71
N TYR A 115 -6.67 -4.05 2.48
CA TYR A 115 -7.60 -3.05 1.99
C TYR A 115 -7.56 -3.06 0.47
N CYS A 116 -8.73 -3.19 -0.15
CA CYS A 116 -8.94 -2.98 -1.58
C CYS A 116 -9.61 -1.62 -1.74
N LEU A 117 -8.81 -0.60 -2.00
CA LEU A 117 -9.26 0.79 -2.14
C LEU A 117 -9.73 1.01 -3.57
N ILE A 118 -10.97 1.48 -3.75
CA ILE A 118 -11.58 1.66 -5.07
C ILE A 118 -11.74 3.15 -5.35
N PHE A 119 -11.12 3.58 -6.44
CA PHE A 119 -11.18 4.95 -6.94
C PHE A 119 -11.75 4.98 -8.36
N ARG A 120 -12.26 6.14 -8.76
CA ARG A 120 -12.68 6.41 -10.13
C ARG A 120 -12.06 7.72 -10.61
N LYS A 121 -11.63 7.72 -11.88
CA LYS A 121 -11.29 8.94 -12.63
C LYS A 121 -12.59 9.58 -13.06
N GLU A 122 -13.02 10.62 -12.36
CA GLU A 122 -14.13 11.45 -12.83
C GLU A 122 -13.63 12.42 -13.90
N THR A 123 -14.48 12.72 -14.86
CA THR A 123 -14.32 13.91 -15.70
C THR A 123 -14.95 15.09 -14.99
N GLU A 124 -14.30 16.25 -15.05
CA GLU A 124 -15.00 17.51 -14.78
C GLU A 124 -16.31 17.49 -15.58
N SER A 125 -17.42 17.70 -14.86
CA SER A 125 -18.77 17.68 -15.44
C SER A 125 -19.07 18.99 -16.16
#